data_AF-A0A1I2MRV4-F1
#
_entry.id   AF-A0A1I2MRV4-F1
#
_cell.length_a   1.000
_cell.length_b   1.000
_cell.length_c   1.000
_cell.angle_alpha   90.00
_cell.angle_beta   90.00
_cell.angle_gamma   90.00
#
_symmetry.space_group_name_H-M   'P 1'
#
loop_
_entity.id
_entity.type
_entity.pdbx_description
1 polymer ?
#
loop_
_entity_poly.entity_id
_entity_poly.type
_entity_poly.pdbx_seq_one_letter_code
_entity_poly.pdbx_strand_id
1 'polypeptide(L)'
;MATPRKRPAGDKRAPAYPSRQPSRWLRNLALLALLLAAAALAWSWKGLSEQALVGSAFGARVGCECRFISRRPLKSCEGDLKRAGLGRLGGLVALSEDTATKTVKASVPLLARQSASFDEQTGCRLEPWED
;
A
#
# COMPACT_ATOMS: atom_id res chain seq x y z
N MET A 1 -4.26 -19.92 84.92
CA MET A 1 -2.91 -20.05 84.33
C MET A 1 -3.03 -20.78 83.00
N ALA A 2 -2.65 -20.13 81.89
CA ALA A 2 -2.14 -20.70 80.64
C ALA A 2 -2.27 -19.62 79.54
N THR A 3 -1.16 -18.97 79.18
CA THR A 3 -1.01 -18.28 77.89
C THR A 3 -0.39 -19.25 76.89
N PRO A 4 -0.73 -19.12 75.60
CA PRO A 4 0.36 -19.10 74.61
C PRO A 4 0.16 -18.10 73.44
N ARG A 5 1.12 -17.17 73.36
CA ARG A 5 1.97 -16.75 72.23
C ARG A 5 1.45 -16.62 70.77
N LYS A 6 1.57 -15.37 70.27
CA LYS A 6 1.79 -14.79 68.91
C LYS A 6 2.08 -15.69 67.68
N ARG A 7 1.61 -15.23 66.50
CA ARG A 7 2.47 -14.96 65.31
C ARG A 7 1.84 -13.98 64.28
N PRO A 8 2.65 -13.18 63.54
CA PRO A 8 2.20 -12.14 62.60
C PRO A 8 2.30 -12.58 61.13
N ALA A 9 1.46 -12.00 60.26
CA ALA A 9 1.65 -11.89 58.80
C ALA A 9 0.55 -10.93 58.30
N GLY A 10 0.82 -9.75 57.75
CA GLY A 10 1.79 -9.49 56.71
C GLY A 10 1.27 -10.07 55.40
N ASP A 11 0.31 -9.40 54.74
CA ASP A 11 0.02 -9.72 53.35
C ASP A 11 -0.51 -8.50 52.57
N LYS A 12 0.40 -7.89 51.79
CA LYS A 12 0.07 -6.87 50.81
C LYS A 12 -0.50 -7.59 49.57
N ARG A 13 -1.82 -7.61 49.42
CA ARG A 13 -2.46 -8.08 48.19
C ARG A 13 -2.27 -7.04 47.08
N ALA A 14 -1.23 -7.20 46.27
CA ALA A 14 -1.19 -6.58 44.95
C ALA A 14 -2.15 -7.32 44.02
N PRO A 15 -3.00 -6.65 43.23
CA PRO A 15 -3.84 -7.34 42.25
C PRO A 15 -2.98 -7.83 41.10
N ALA A 16 -3.02 -9.13 40.83
CA ALA A 16 -2.44 -9.73 39.64
C ALA A 16 -3.25 -9.27 38.41
N TYR A 17 -2.62 -8.54 37.49
CA TYR A 17 -3.23 -8.25 36.19
C TYR A 17 -3.35 -9.57 35.39
N PRO A 18 -4.56 -9.97 34.95
CA PRO A 18 -4.69 -11.12 34.08
C PRO A 18 -4.16 -10.75 32.70
N SER A 19 -2.93 -11.14 32.38
CA SER A 19 -2.49 -11.19 30.99
C SER A 19 -3.31 -12.28 30.29
N ARG A 20 -4.34 -11.87 29.55
CA ARG A 20 -5.19 -12.77 28.77
C ARG A 20 -4.33 -13.40 27.67
N GLN A 21 -3.72 -14.55 27.96
CA GLN A 21 -3.04 -15.37 26.96
C GLN A 21 -4.06 -15.67 25.85
N PRO A 22 -3.86 -15.20 24.60
CA PRO A 22 -4.74 -15.59 23.51
C PRO A 22 -4.65 -17.11 23.41
N SER A 23 -5.80 -17.79 23.46
CA SER A 23 -5.83 -19.25 23.42
C SER A 23 -5.05 -19.70 22.18
N ARG A 24 -4.19 -20.72 22.34
CA ARG A 24 -3.30 -21.19 21.27
C ARG A 24 -4.08 -21.52 19.99
N TRP A 25 -5.35 -21.89 20.11
CA TRP A 25 -6.28 -22.12 19.02
C TRP A 25 -6.63 -20.85 18.21
N LEU A 26 -6.93 -19.72 18.87
CA LEU A 26 -7.16 -18.45 18.16
C LEU A 26 -5.92 -17.99 17.39
N ARG A 27 -4.73 -18.19 17.97
CA ARG A 27 -3.47 -17.91 17.28
C ARG A 27 -3.29 -18.81 16.05
N ASN A 28 -3.56 -20.11 16.18
CA ASN A 28 -3.43 -21.05 15.07
C ASN A 28 -4.45 -20.76 13.95
N LEU A 29 -5.68 -20.37 14.30
CA LEU A 29 -6.67 -19.94 13.31
C LEU A 29 -6.25 -18.66 12.59
N ALA A 30 -5.72 -17.67 13.31
CA ALA A 30 -5.20 -16.44 12.70
C ALA A 30 -4.03 -16.75 11.75
N LEU A 31 -3.12 -17.65 12.12
CA LEU A 31 -2.03 -18.10 11.25
C LEU A 31 -2.54 -18.81 10.00
N LEU A 32 -3.53 -19.68 10.14
CA LEU A 32 -4.13 -20.40 9.01
C LEU A 32 -4.86 -19.44 8.05
N ALA A 33 -5.61 -18.48 8.59
CA ALA A 33 -6.26 -17.44 7.79
C ALA A 33 -5.23 -16.58 7.02
N LEU A 34 -4.12 -16.22 7.68
CA LEU A 34 -3.05 -15.45 7.05
C LEU A 34 -2.35 -16.23 5.92
N LEU A 35 -2.13 -17.53 6.11
CA LEU A 35 -1.57 -18.42 5.08
C LEU A 35 -2.50 -18.53 3.86
N LEU A 36 -3.81 -18.71 4.08
CA LEU A 36 -4.78 -18.77 2.99
C LEU A 36 -4.87 -17.45 2.23
N ALA A 37 -4.85 -16.32 2.95
CA ALA A 37 -4.82 -15.00 2.33
C ALA A 37 -3.54 -14.81 1.48
N ALA A 38 -2.38 -15.22 2.00
CA ALA A 38 -1.12 -15.16 1.26
C ALA A 38 -1.13 -16.04 0.00
N ALA A 39 -1.66 -17.26 0.10
CA ALA A 39 -1.78 -18.16 -1.05
C ALA A 39 -2.73 -17.61 -2.14
N ALA A 40 -3.87 -17.05 -1.73
CA ALA A 40 -4.81 -16.40 -2.65
C ALA A 40 -4.17 -15.18 -3.33
N LEU A 41 -3.43 -14.36 -2.55
CA LEU A 41 -2.72 -13.19 -3.09
C LEU A 41 -1.66 -13.62 -4.10
N ALA A 42 -0.85 -14.62 -3.77
CA ALA A 42 0.18 -15.18 -4.67
C ALA A 42 -0.43 -15.70 -5.98
N TRP A 43 -1.57 -16.37 -5.91
CA TRP A 43 -2.29 -16.85 -7.10
C TRP A 43 -2.77 -15.71 -7.99
N SER A 44 -3.30 -14.64 -7.37
CA SER A 44 -3.80 -13.46 -8.10
C SER A 44 -2.72 -12.46 -8.51
N TRP A 45 -1.49 -12.63 -8.04
CA TRP A 45 -0.42 -11.63 -8.12
C TRP A 45 -0.12 -11.22 -9.56
N LYS A 46 0.04 -12.21 -10.46
CA LYS A 46 0.28 -11.97 -11.89
C LYS A 46 -0.84 -11.14 -12.53
N GLY A 47 -2.10 -11.45 -12.26
CA GLY A 47 -3.22 -10.68 -12.82
C GLY A 47 -3.26 -9.24 -12.30
N LEU A 48 -2.90 -9.02 -11.04
CA LEU A 48 -2.84 -7.68 -10.44
C LEU A 48 -1.64 -6.86 -10.95
N SER A 49 -0.49 -7.49 -11.18
CA SER A 49 0.69 -6.81 -11.71
C SER A 49 0.45 -6.31 -13.14
N GLU A 50 -0.15 -7.13 -14.00
CA GLU A 50 -0.48 -6.71 -15.38
C GLU A 50 -1.47 -5.53 -15.39
N GLN A 51 -2.51 -5.58 -14.54
CA GLN A 51 -3.47 -4.47 -14.43
C GLN A 51 -2.81 -3.20 -13.90
N ALA A 52 -1.90 -3.33 -12.94
CA ALA A 52 -1.12 -2.22 -12.42
C ALA A 52 -0.14 -1.66 -13.46
N LEU A 53 0.45 -2.50 -14.31
CA LEU A 53 1.29 -2.10 -15.44
C LEU A 53 0.49 -1.24 -16.42
N VAL A 54 -0.67 -1.73 -16.87
CA VAL A 54 -1.55 -0.96 -17.77
C VAL A 54 -2.01 0.34 -17.11
N GLY A 55 -2.43 0.29 -15.84
CA GLY A 55 -2.89 1.47 -15.10
C GLY A 55 -1.79 2.52 -14.90
N SER A 56 -0.56 2.08 -14.61
CA SER A 56 0.60 2.98 -14.50
C SER A 56 1.02 3.54 -15.86
N ALA A 57 1.05 2.73 -16.92
CA ALA A 57 1.36 3.22 -18.26
C ALA A 57 0.36 4.30 -18.73
N PHE A 58 -0.94 4.02 -18.57
CA PHE A 58 -2.00 4.97 -18.86
C PHE A 58 -1.88 6.24 -18.00
N GLY A 59 -1.68 6.08 -16.69
CA GLY A 59 -1.50 7.18 -15.75
C GLY A 59 -0.31 8.06 -16.10
N ALA A 60 0.83 7.47 -16.47
CA ALA A 60 2.03 8.22 -16.86
C ALA A 60 1.78 9.07 -18.10
N ARG A 61 1.16 8.50 -19.15
CA ARG A 61 0.85 9.21 -20.39
C ARG A 61 -0.14 10.35 -20.16
N VAL A 62 -1.27 10.07 -19.52
CA VAL A 62 -2.31 11.09 -19.24
C VAL A 62 -1.78 12.16 -18.28
N GLY A 63 -1.00 11.76 -17.28
CA GLY A 63 -0.34 12.68 -16.37
C GLY A 63 0.62 13.63 -17.08
N CYS A 64 1.44 13.09 -18.00
CA CYS A 64 2.33 13.87 -18.85
C CYS A 64 1.56 14.88 -19.72
N GLU A 65 0.50 14.44 -20.39
CA GLU A 65 -0.31 15.31 -21.25
C GLU A 65 -1.01 16.40 -20.45
N CYS A 66 -1.59 16.04 -19.31
CA CYS A 66 -2.23 17.00 -18.41
C CYS A 66 -1.23 18.05 -17.88
N ARG A 67 0.01 17.63 -17.59
CA ARG A 67 1.05 18.51 -17.03
C ARG A 67 1.71 19.42 -18.06
N PHE A 68 2.09 18.88 -19.22
CA PHE A 68 2.91 19.59 -20.21
C PHE A 68 2.08 20.19 -21.35
N ILE A 69 1.01 19.50 -21.80
CA ILE A 69 0.13 19.99 -22.86
C ILE A 69 -0.95 20.90 -22.26
N SER A 70 -1.70 20.40 -21.26
CA SER A 70 -2.77 21.19 -20.62
C SER A 70 -2.27 22.19 -19.57
N ARG A 71 -0.96 22.19 -19.26
CA ARG A 71 -0.31 23.06 -18.27
C ARG A 71 -0.99 23.10 -16.90
N ARG A 72 -1.60 21.98 -16.48
CA ARG A 72 -2.21 21.86 -15.14
C ARG A 72 -1.18 21.33 -14.14
N PRO A 73 -1.33 21.64 -12.85
CA PRO A 73 -0.49 21.05 -11.82
C PRO A 73 -0.71 19.53 -11.78
N LEU A 74 0.37 18.75 -11.72
CA LEU A 74 0.34 17.28 -11.77
C LEU A 74 -0.61 16.69 -10.71
N LYS A 75 -0.64 17.30 -9.51
CA LYS A 75 -1.50 16.87 -8.40
C LYS A 75 -3.00 16.96 -8.73
N SER A 76 -3.41 17.93 -9.56
CA SER A 76 -4.80 18.01 -10.03
C SER A 76 -5.12 16.82 -10.95
N CYS A 77 -4.22 16.55 -11.90
CA CYS A 77 -4.33 15.43 -12.83
C CYS A 77 -4.42 14.09 -12.09
N GLU A 78 -3.59 13.90 -11.05
CA GLU A 78 -3.64 12.73 -10.19
C GLU A 78 -4.98 12.62 -9.45
N GLY A 79 -5.50 13.73 -8.93
CA GLY A 79 -6.82 13.76 -8.32
C GLY A 79 -7.94 13.33 -9.28
N ASP A 80 -7.86 13.76 -10.53
CA ASP A 80 -8.83 13.42 -11.57
C ASP A 80 -8.76 11.93 -11.94
N LEU A 81 -7.56 11.35 -12.06
CA LEU A 81 -7.37 9.93 -12.31
C LEU A 81 -7.88 9.05 -11.16
N LYS A 82 -7.66 9.49 -9.92
CA LYS A 82 -8.19 8.80 -8.72
C LYS A 82 -9.71 8.82 -8.68
N ARG A 83 -10.35 9.90 -9.13
CA ARG A 83 -11.83 10.00 -9.21
C ARG A 83 -12.40 9.22 -10.39
N ALA A 84 -11.70 9.20 -11.53
CA ALA A 84 -12.12 8.47 -12.72
C ALA A 84 -12.13 6.94 -12.51
N GLY A 85 -11.30 6.45 -11.57
CA GLY A 85 -11.34 5.05 -11.12
C GLY A 85 -10.84 4.06 -12.18
N LEU A 86 -9.52 3.93 -12.30
CA LEU A 86 -8.85 3.00 -13.23
C LEU A 86 -8.91 1.52 -12.76
N GLY A 87 -10.07 1.04 -12.31
CA GLY A 87 -10.28 -0.31 -11.79
C GLY A 87 -9.92 -0.49 -10.31
N ARG A 88 -9.78 -1.75 -9.84
CA ARG A 88 -9.58 -2.11 -8.42
C ARG A 88 -8.35 -1.46 -7.77
N LEU A 89 -7.33 -1.18 -8.57
CA LEU A 89 -6.05 -0.61 -8.12
C LEU A 89 -5.83 0.81 -8.66
N GLY A 90 -6.76 1.33 -9.45
CA GLY A 90 -6.62 2.63 -10.13
C GLY A 90 -6.49 3.82 -9.18
N GLY A 91 -7.17 3.77 -8.04
CA GLY A 91 -7.06 4.79 -6.99
C GLY A 91 -5.70 4.82 -6.28
N LEU A 92 -4.86 3.79 -6.48
CA LEU A 92 -3.53 3.68 -5.89
C LEU A 92 -2.43 4.19 -6.83
N VAL A 93 -2.78 4.66 -8.03
CA VAL A 93 -1.80 5.25 -8.95
C VAL A 93 -1.32 6.58 -8.35
N ALA A 94 -0.03 6.62 -8.04
CA ALA A 94 0.69 7.81 -7.60
C ALA A 94 1.48 8.38 -8.77
N LEU A 95 1.44 9.69 -8.94
CA LEU A 95 2.14 10.41 -9.99
C LEU A 95 3.26 11.27 -9.40
N SER A 96 4.40 11.27 -10.07
CA SER A 96 5.54 12.12 -9.74
C SER A 96 6.13 12.69 -11.01
N GLU A 97 6.52 13.96 -11.00
CA GLU A 97 7.23 14.58 -12.12
C GLU A 97 8.72 14.70 -11.83
N ASP A 98 9.51 14.59 -12.89
CA ASP A 98 10.89 15.02 -12.98
C ASP A 98 10.94 16.18 -13.97
N THR A 99 11.13 17.38 -13.45
CA THR A 99 11.15 18.61 -14.24
C THR A 99 12.43 18.77 -15.07
N ALA A 100 13.53 18.11 -14.69
CA ALA A 100 14.80 18.22 -15.41
C ALA A 100 14.73 17.47 -16.75
N THR A 101 14.12 16.30 -16.76
CA THR A 101 13.97 15.45 -17.95
C THR A 101 12.60 15.60 -18.63
N LYS A 102 11.71 16.46 -18.10
CA LYS A 102 10.30 16.58 -18.51
C LYS A 102 9.57 15.22 -18.52
N THR A 103 9.81 14.41 -17.49
CA THR A 103 9.27 13.04 -17.39
C THR A 103 8.23 12.94 -16.28
N VAL A 104 7.13 12.24 -16.52
CA VAL A 104 6.14 11.89 -15.50
C VAL A 104 6.21 10.39 -15.23
N LYS A 105 6.35 10.04 -13.95
CA LYS A 105 6.36 8.67 -13.44
C LYS A 105 5.02 8.37 -12.78
N ALA A 106 4.41 7.25 -13.15
CA ALA A 106 3.25 6.70 -12.49
C ALA A 106 3.63 5.37 -11.85
N SER A 107 3.15 5.15 -10.62
CA SER A 107 3.43 3.91 -9.91
C SER A 107 2.24 3.46 -9.11
N VAL A 108 2.04 2.14 -9.08
CA VAL A 108 1.15 1.48 -8.13
C VAL A 108 2.03 0.80 -7.09
N PRO A 109 1.91 1.16 -5.80
CA PRO A 109 2.74 0.61 -4.75
C PRO A 109 2.81 -0.93 -4.81
N LEU A 110 4.03 -1.46 -4.76
CA LEU A 110 4.36 -2.89 -4.76
C LEU A 110 4.01 -3.70 -6.03
N LEU A 111 3.40 -3.08 -7.04
CA LEU A 111 2.90 -3.81 -8.22
C LEU A 111 3.57 -3.41 -9.53
N ALA A 112 3.61 -2.12 -9.85
CA ALA A 112 4.13 -1.67 -11.14
C ALA A 112 4.59 -0.21 -11.13
N ARG A 113 5.49 0.13 -12.04
CA ARG A 113 5.99 1.50 -12.28
C ARG A 113 6.16 1.71 -13.77
N GLN A 114 5.79 2.89 -14.24
CA GLN A 114 5.91 3.30 -15.64
C GLN A 114 6.20 4.80 -15.74
N SER A 115 6.83 5.20 -16.83
CA SER A 115 7.25 6.59 -17.10
C SER A 115 6.82 7.05 -18.48
N ALA A 116 6.57 8.34 -18.61
CA ALA A 116 6.35 9.00 -19.88
C ALA A 116 7.16 10.29 -19.96
N SER A 117 7.99 10.43 -20.99
CA SER A 117 8.79 11.62 -21.28
C SER A 117 8.06 12.52 -22.26
N PHE A 118 8.06 13.82 -22.00
CA PHE A 118 7.53 14.82 -22.92
C PHE A 118 8.60 15.31 -23.89
N ASP A 119 8.30 15.25 -25.18
CA ASP A 119 9.09 15.80 -26.27
C ASP A 119 8.23 16.74 -27.13
N GLU A 120 8.80 17.85 -27.60
CA GLU A 120 8.03 18.88 -28.31
C GLU A 120 7.63 18.46 -29.74
N GLN A 121 8.35 17.52 -30.34
CA GLN A 121 8.06 17.02 -31.69
C GLN A 121 7.05 15.87 -31.66
N THR A 122 7.11 15.01 -30.65
CA THR A 122 6.32 13.77 -30.57
C THR A 122 5.27 13.75 -29.47
N GLY A 123 5.26 14.73 -28.56
CA GLY A 123 4.36 14.83 -27.43
C GLY A 123 4.79 13.93 -26.26
N CYS A 124 3.81 13.41 -25.52
CA CYS A 124 4.05 12.50 -24.40
C CYS A 124 4.26 11.06 -24.89
N ARG A 125 5.50 10.57 -24.80
CA ARG A 125 5.88 9.21 -25.17
C ARG A 125 6.11 8.37 -23.91
N LEU A 126 5.56 7.16 -23.91
CA LEU A 126 5.82 6.16 -22.89
C LEU A 126 7.25 5.61 -23.03
N GLU A 127 7.91 5.38 -21.90
CA GLU A 127 9.12 4.57 -21.89
C GLU A 127 8.78 3.09 -22.14
N PRO A 128 9.73 2.31 -22.70
CA PRO A 128 9.56 0.88 -22.83
C PRO A 128 9.27 0.23 -21.48
N TRP A 129 8.49 -0.84 -21.49
CA TRP A 129 8.30 -1.64 -20.28
C TRP A 129 9.61 -2.34 -19.96
N GLU A 130 10.10 -2.16 -18.72
CA GLU A 130 11.19 -2.96 -18.19
C GLU A 130 10.57 -4.25 -17.62
N ASP A 131 10.95 -5.40 -18.19
CA ASP A 131 10.47 -6.75 -17.82
C ASP A 131 10.91 -7.20 -16.41
#